data_AF-A0A953B8E5-F1
#
_entry.id   AF-A0A953B8E5-F1
#
_cell.length_a   1.000
_cell.length_b   1.000
_cell.length_c   1.000
_cell.angle_alpha   90.00
_cell.angle_beta   90.00
_cell.angle_gamma   90.00
#
_symmetry.space_group_name_H-M   'P 1'
#
loop_
_entity.id
_entity.type
_entity.pdbx_description
1 polymer ?
#
loop_
_entity_poly.entity_id
_entity_poly.type
_entity_poly.pdbx_seq_one_letter_code
_entity_poly.pdbx_strand_id
1 'polypeptide(L)'
;MHNQEHKLYEELGALARFVDSAMKAISAASPQIMSSSSQLPAAASHLSDLSKMTEDGTLEVMRLTEMIQDHHGQIAKDLSAVGEILRAMDCATLAGRLGNVTSVLAQNGKCLTEIMTALSFQDLVAQRVKKLVAILDDVQGKLMELVVVFGLQESSEATHDTGTAGYILKQLEESKTTAMKQKVADDILAQFGFK
;
A
#
# COMPACT_ATOMS: atom_id res chain seq x y z
N MET A 1 -21.42 -52.23 30.65
CA MET A 1 -21.54 -51.36 29.46
C MET A 1 -22.21 -50.02 29.76
N HIS A 2 -23.10 -49.89 30.75
CA HIS A 2 -23.76 -48.61 31.12
C HIS A 2 -22.84 -47.47 31.62
N ASN A 3 -21.70 -47.78 32.24
CA ASN A 3 -20.81 -46.74 32.82
C ASN A 3 -20.00 -45.96 31.77
N GLN A 4 -19.90 -46.50 30.54
CA GLN A 4 -19.12 -45.91 29.46
C GLN A 4 -19.96 -44.93 28.63
N GLU A 5 -21.25 -45.22 28.47
CA GLU A 5 -22.22 -44.30 27.85
C GLU A 5 -22.44 -43.06 28.73
N HIS A 6 -22.59 -43.24 30.05
CA HIS A 6 -22.79 -42.11 30.96
C HIS A 6 -21.61 -41.13 30.97
N LYS A 7 -20.39 -41.65 30.87
CA LYS A 7 -19.14 -40.87 30.77
C LYS A 7 -19.03 -40.14 29.42
N LEU A 8 -19.51 -40.77 28.35
CA LEU A 8 -19.56 -40.16 27.01
C LEU A 8 -20.56 -39.00 26.96
N TYR A 9 -21.74 -39.16 27.57
CA TYR A 9 -22.72 -38.08 27.69
C TYR A 9 -22.22 -36.91 28.55
N GLU A 10 -21.45 -37.20 29.60
CA GLU A 10 -20.85 -36.19 30.46
C GLU A 10 -19.75 -35.39 29.73
N GLU A 11 -18.87 -36.07 28.98
CA GLU A 11 -17.87 -35.41 28.13
C GLU A 11 -18.50 -34.64 26.96
N LEU A 12 -19.56 -35.16 26.35
CA LEU A 12 -20.29 -34.47 25.30
C LEU A 12 -21.00 -33.20 25.83
N GLY A 13 -21.54 -33.27 27.05
CA GLY A 13 -22.12 -32.12 27.74
C GLY A 13 -21.07 -31.07 28.13
N ALA A 14 -19.87 -31.49 28.53
CA ALA A 14 -18.74 -30.60 28.78
C ALA A 14 -18.28 -29.92 27.49
N LEU A 15 -18.19 -30.66 26.39
CA LEU A 15 -17.86 -30.13 25.07
C LEU A 15 -18.91 -29.13 24.57
N ALA A 16 -20.20 -29.43 24.73
CA ALA A 16 -21.28 -28.51 24.37
C ALA A 16 -21.21 -27.18 25.15
N ARG A 17 -20.94 -27.24 26.47
CA ARG A 17 -20.75 -26.02 27.29
C ARG A 17 -19.49 -25.25 26.92
N PHE A 18 -18.42 -25.95 26.56
CA PHE A 18 -17.20 -25.34 26.08
C PHE A 18 -17.43 -24.60 24.75
N VAL A 19 -18.14 -25.21 23.81
CA VAL A 19 -18.54 -24.59 22.54
C VAL A 19 -19.44 -23.36 22.79
N ASP A 20 -20.43 -23.46 23.67
CA ASP A 20 -21.31 -22.32 24.02
C ASP A 20 -20.55 -21.16 24.67
N SER A 21 -19.59 -21.46 25.55
CA SER A 21 -18.73 -20.46 26.18
C SER A 21 -17.79 -19.78 25.18
N ALA A 22 -17.22 -20.56 24.25
CA ALA A 22 -16.40 -20.03 23.16
C ALA A 22 -17.22 -19.15 22.22
N MET A 23 -18.45 -19.56 21.87
CA MET A 23 -19.40 -18.79 21.06
C MET A 23 -19.72 -17.44 21.73
N LYS A 24 -20.04 -17.44 23.03
CA LYS A 24 -20.30 -16.20 23.79
C LYS A 24 -19.09 -15.27 23.85
N ALA A 25 -17.88 -15.83 24.04
CA ALA A 25 -16.65 -15.04 24.05
C ALA A 25 -16.37 -14.40 22.68
N ILE A 26 -16.63 -15.13 21.59
CA ILE A 26 -16.49 -14.63 20.20
C ILE A 26 -17.55 -13.57 19.91
N SER A 27 -18.82 -13.78 20.29
CA SER A 27 -19.88 -12.76 20.17
C SER A 27 -19.53 -11.47 20.91
N ALA A 28 -18.98 -11.57 22.13
CA ALA A 28 -18.55 -10.40 22.88
C ALA A 28 -17.39 -9.63 22.21
N ALA A 29 -16.53 -10.32 21.45
CA ALA A 29 -15.43 -9.72 20.69
C ALA A 29 -15.86 -9.22 19.29
N SER A 30 -16.99 -9.68 18.77
CA SER A 30 -17.52 -9.33 17.44
C SER A 30 -17.61 -7.81 17.18
N PRO A 31 -18.10 -6.97 18.12
CA PRO A 31 -18.16 -5.52 17.90
C PRO A 31 -16.78 -4.87 17.71
N GLN A 32 -15.78 -5.33 18.47
CA GLN A 32 -14.39 -4.84 18.37
C GLN A 32 -13.71 -5.32 17.08
N ILE A 33 -14.07 -6.52 16.61
CA ILE A 33 -13.61 -7.08 15.34
C ILE A 33 -14.21 -6.28 14.18
N MET A 34 -15.51 -5.96 14.22
CA MET A 34 -16.17 -5.14 13.21
C MET A 34 -15.59 -3.72 13.15
N SER A 35 -15.37 -3.08 14.30
CA SER A 35 -14.75 -1.75 14.35
C SER A 35 -13.33 -1.78 13.76
N SER A 36 -12.52 -2.77 14.09
CA SER A 36 -11.16 -2.90 13.57
C SER A 36 -11.15 -3.19 12.07
N SER A 37 -12.05 -4.07 11.60
CA SER A 37 -12.20 -4.42 10.18
C SER A 37 -12.53 -3.19 9.32
N SER A 38 -13.32 -2.24 9.83
CA SER A 38 -13.62 -0.99 9.11
C SER A 38 -12.44 -0.02 9.00
N GLN A 39 -11.42 -0.13 9.86
CA GLN A 39 -10.25 0.76 9.85
C GLN A 39 -9.08 0.22 9.01
N LEU A 40 -9.02 -1.09 8.77
CA LEU A 40 -7.96 -1.72 7.97
C LEU A 40 -7.91 -1.22 6.51
N PRO A 41 -9.04 -1.05 5.78
CA PRO A 41 -9.03 -0.48 4.43
C PRO A 41 -8.44 0.94 4.40
N ALA A 42 -8.78 1.77 5.38
CA ALA A 42 -8.27 3.13 5.48
C ALA A 42 -6.74 3.13 5.73
N ALA A 43 -6.25 2.26 6.61
CA ALA A 43 -4.82 2.09 6.84
C ALA A 43 -4.07 1.58 5.59
N ALA A 44 -4.65 0.64 4.85
CA ALA A 44 -4.11 0.15 3.59
C ALA A 44 -4.04 1.25 2.52
N SER A 45 -5.10 2.06 2.37
CA SER A 45 -5.11 3.22 1.48
C SER A 45 -4.03 4.23 1.87
N HIS A 46 -3.94 4.59 3.15
CA HIS A 46 -2.94 5.54 3.64
C HIS A 46 -1.50 5.06 3.37
N LEU A 47 -1.23 3.76 3.54
CA LEU A 47 0.07 3.19 3.20
C LEU A 47 0.36 3.27 1.69
N SER A 48 -0.63 2.97 0.86
CA SER A 48 -0.51 3.10 -0.60
C SER A 48 -0.24 4.56 -1.02
N ASP A 49 -0.97 5.51 -0.45
CA ASP A 49 -0.80 6.94 -0.72
C ASP A 49 0.59 7.43 -0.27
N LEU A 50 1.05 7.00 0.91
CA LEU A 50 2.38 7.31 1.41
C LEU A 50 3.48 6.75 0.49
N SER A 51 3.31 5.53 -0.01
CA SER A 51 4.23 4.92 -0.98
C SER A 51 4.32 5.77 -2.25
N LYS A 52 3.17 6.19 -2.78
CA LYS A 52 3.09 7.01 -3.99
C LYS A 52 3.72 8.40 -3.78
N MET A 53 3.39 9.08 -2.69
CA MET A 53 4.01 10.38 -2.37
C MET A 53 5.53 10.28 -2.22
N THR A 54 6.02 9.18 -1.66
CA THR A 54 7.45 8.92 -1.52
C THR A 54 8.11 8.68 -2.89
N GLU A 55 7.45 7.95 -3.78
CA GLU A 55 7.88 7.74 -5.17
C GLU A 55 7.97 9.07 -5.93
N ASP A 56 6.88 9.84 -5.93
CA ASP A 56 6.80 11.14 -6.63
C ASP A 56 7.89 12.10 -6.13
N GLY A 57 8.07 12.19 -4.80
CA GLY A 57 9.14 13.00 -4.21
C GLY A 57 10.54 12.53 -4.59
N THR A 58 10.75 11.22 -4.67
CA THR A 58 12.06 10.64 -5.06
C THR A 58 12.37 10.95 -6.53
N LEU A 59 11.40 10.76 -7.43
CA LEU A 59 11.55 11.08 -8.85
C LEU A 59 11.85 12.57 -9.07
N GLU A 60 11.22 13.47 -8.30
CA GLU A 60 11.51 14.90 -8.39
C GLU A 60 12.93 15.23 -7.92
N VAL A 61 13.40 14.62 -6.83
CA VAL A 61 14.79 14.81 -6.36
C VAL A 61 15.78 14.30 -7.41
N MET A 62 15.52 13.15 -8.04
CA MET A 62 16.35 12.63 -9.15
C MET A 62 16.38 13.61 -10.32
N ARG A 63 15.22 14.12 -10.75
CA ARG A 63 15.12 15.10 -11.85
C ARG A 63 15.91 16.39 -11.55
N LEU A 64 15.81 16.90 -10.33
CA LEU A 64 16.59 18.07 -9.89
C LEU A 64 18.10 17.77 -9.87
N THR A 65 18.47 16.57 -9.45
CA THR A 65 19.87 16.12 -9.41
C THR A 65 20.49 16.03 -10.81
N GLU A 66 19.75 15.47 -11.77
CA GLU A 66 20.13 15.43 -13.19
C GLU A 66 20.31 16.84 -13.77
N MET A 67 19.38 17.75 -13.49
CA MET A 67 19.48 19.14 -13.95
C MET A 67 20.73 19.84 -13.39
N ILE A 68 21.07 19.62 -12.12
CA ILE A 68 22.30 20.15 -11.53
C ILE A 68 23.53 19.55 -12.23
N GLN A 69 23.51 18.26 -12.56
CA GLN A 69 24.60 17.59 -13.25
C GLN A 69 24.82 18.12 -14.67
N ASP A 70 23.74 18.42 -15.40
CA ASP A 70 23.78 19.08 -16.71
C ASP A 70 24.37 20.50 -16.60
N HIS A 71 23.92 21.29 -15.61
CA HIS A 71 24.47 22.61 -15.34
C HIS A 71 25.96 22.56 -14.98
N HIS A 72 26.37 21.59 -14.15
CA HIS A 72 27.78 21.34 -13.87
C HIS A 72 28.58 21.01 -15.14
N GLY A 73 28.00 20.21 -16.04
CA GLY A 73 28.61 19.91 -17.35
C GLY A 73 28.81 21.16 -18.21
N GLN A 74 27.83 22.07 -18.24
CA GLN A 74 27.94 23.34 -18.96
C GLN A 74 28.99 24.26 -18.32
N ILE A 75 28.96 24.43 -17.00
CA ILE A 75 29.93 25.24 -16.27
C ILE A 75 31.35 24.70 -16.49
N ALA A 76 31.56 23.38 -16.47
CA ALA A 76 32.87 22.78 -16.73
C ALA A 76 33.41 23.14 -18.12
N LYS A 77 32.55 23.15 -19.16
CA LYS A 77 32.94 23.55 -20.52
C LYS A 77 33.34 25.02 -20.58
N ASP A 78 32.55 25.90 -19.96
CA ASP A 78 32.83 27.34 -19.94
C ASP A 78 34.12 27.65 -19.17
N LEU A 79 34.33 27.01 -18.02
CA LEU A 79 35.58 27.11 -17.25
C LEU A 79 36.77 26.58 -18.07
N SER A 80 36.63 25.49 -18.81
CA SER A 80 37.70 25.00 -19.68
C SER A 80 38.07 26.01 -20.76
N ALA A 81 37.08 26.64 -21.41
CA ALA A 81 37.32 27.66 -22.43
C ALA A 81 38.05 28.89 -21.86
N VAL A 82 37.62 29.37 -20.68
CA VAL A 82 38.32 30.45 -19.96
C VAL A 82 39.72 30.04 -19.55
N GLY A 83 39.91 28.79 -19.12
CA GLY A 83 41.21 28.23 -18.75
C GLY A 83 42.21 28.27 -19.90
N GLU A 84 41.80 27.94 -21.12
CA GLU A 84 42.66 28.03 -22.31
C GLU A 84 43.10 29.48 -22.61
N ILE A 85 42.18 30.44 -22.53
CA ILE A 85 42.49 31.87 -22.72
C ILE A 85 43.50 32.34 -21.67
N LEU A 86 43.32 31.95 -20.40
CA LEU A 86 44.22 32.33 -19.32
C LEU A 86 45.62 31.73 -19.46
N ARG A 87 45.75 30.50 -19.99
CA ARG A 87 47.05 29.93 -20.33
C ARG A 87 47.73 30.69 -21.46
N ALA A 88 46.98 31.11 -22.48
CA ALA A 88 47.52 31.95 -23.56
C ALA A 88 47.98 33.33 -23.08
N MET A 89 47.39 33.85 -22.00
CA MET A 89 47.77 35.11 -21.34
C MET A 89 48.84 34.94 -20.24
N ASP A 90 49.43 33.76 -20.10
CA ASP A 90 50.43 33.40 -19.06
C ASP A 90 49.96 33.65 -17.61
N CYS A 91 48.65 33.56 -17.38
CA CYS A 91 48.03 33.78 -16.07
C CYS A 91 47.93 32.46 -15.27
N ALA A 92 49.08 31.85 -14.95
CA ALA A 92 49.17 30.52 -14.35
C ALA A 92 48.40 30.36 -13.03
N THR A 93 48.46 31.35 -12.14
CA THR A 93 47.75 31.31 -10.84
C THR A 93 46.23 31.24 -11.00
N LEU A 94 45.67 32.00 -11.95
CA LEU A 94 44.23 32.04 -12.19
C LEU A 94 43.77 30.76 -12.89
N ALA A 95 44.55 30.25 -13.85
CA ALA A 95 44.30 28.96 -14.49
C ALA A 95 44.31 27.80 -13.46
N GLY A 96 45.25 27.81 -12.50
CA GLY A 96 45.29 26.84 -11.41
C GLY A 96 44.06 26.90 -10.50
N ARG A 97 43.61 28.10 -10.13
CA ARG A 97 42.36 28.27 -9.35
C ARG A 97 41.14 27.75 -10.10
N LEU A 98 41.08 27.96 -11.42
CA LEU A 98 39.99 27.45 -12.26
C LEU A 98 40.00 25.92 -12.35
N GLY A 99 41.18 25.31 -12.43
CA GLY A 99 41.35 23.86 -12.33
C GLY A 99 40.82 23.29 -11.01
N ASN A 100 41.08 23.98 -9.89
CA ASN A 100 40.54 23.59 -8.60
C ASN A 100 39.00 23.65 -8.57
N VAL A 101 38.39 24.71 -9.12
CA VAL A 101 36.92 24.82 -9.23
C VAL A 101 36.35 23.68 -10.09
N THR A 102 37.00 23.38 -11.22
CA THR A 102 36.60 22.28 -12.11
C THR A 102 36.68 20.92 -11.40
N SER A 103 37.72 20.72 -10.58
CA SER A 103 37.88 19.50 -9.76
C SER A 103 36.76 19.35 -8.72
N VAL A 104 36.42 20.43 -8.01
CA VAL A 104 35.29 20.43 -7.05
C VAL A 104 33.97 20.13 -7.76
N LEU A 105 33.76 20.70 -8.95
CA LEU A 105 32.57 20.45 -9.76
C LEU A 105 32.44 18.99 -10.19
N ALA A 106 33.56 18.37 -10.58
CA ALA A 106 33.62 16.94 -10.89
C ALA A 106 33.34 16.06 -9.67
N GLN A 107 33.83 16.46 -8.48
CA GLN A 107 33.54 15.75 -7.23
C GLN A 107 32.06 15.87 -6.85
N ASN A 108 31.44 17.04 -7.03
CA ASN A 108 30.00 17.20 -6.85
C ASN A 108 29.22 16.29 -7.80
N GLY A 109 29.62 16.16 -9.06
CA GLY A 109 28.99 15.23 -10.01
C GLY A 109 28.99 13.77 -9.52
N LYS A 110 30.07 13.33 -8.85
CA LYS A 110 30.11 12.01 -8.20
C LYS A 110 29.11 11.90 -7.06
N CYS A 111 29.06 12.90 -6.17
CA CYS A 111 28.08 12.92 -5.07
C CYS A 111 26.63 12.90 -5.58
N LEU A 112 26.31 13.64 -6.65
CA LEU A 112 24.98 13.61 -7.28
C LEU A 112 24.64 12.20 -7.80
N THR A 113 25.61 11.50 -8.40
CA THR A 113 25.45 10.11 -8.85
C THR A 113 25.23 9.15 -7.67
N GLU A 114 25.94 9.36 -6.55
CA GLU A 114 25.73 8.59 -5.32
C GLU A 114 24.35 8.86 -4.70
N ILE A 115 23.85 10.10 -4.74
CA ILE A 115 22.49 10.44 -4.29
C ILE A 115 21.45 9.68 -5.12
N MET A 116 21.56 9.70 -6.46
CA MET A 116 20.66 8.94 -7.33
C MET A 116 20.69 7.45 -7.02
N THR A 117 21.87 6.90 -6.75
CA THR A 117 22.03 5.48 -6.38
C THR A 117 21.41 5.18 -5.01
N ALA A 118 21.55 6.08 -4.03
CA ALA A 118 20.96 5.89 -2.71
C ALA A 118 19.42 5.94 -2.76
N LEU A 119 18.86 6.80 -3.61
CA LEU A 119 17.42 6.93 -3.80
C LEU A 119 16.78 5.71 -4.45
N SER A 120 17.54 4.87 -5.16
CA SER A 120 17.01 3.64 -5.77
C SER A 120 16.50 2.62 -4.73
N PHE A 121 16.82 2.78 -3.44
CA PHE A 121 16.26 1.97 -2.35
C PHE A 121 14.74 2.14 -2.20
N GLN A 122 14.17 3.23 -2.71
CA GLN A 122 12.73 3.50 -2.63
C GLN A 122 11.89 2.39 -3.29
N ASP A 123 12.38 1.72 -4.33
CA ASP A 123 11.69 0.55 -4.91
C ASP A 123 11.50 -0.57 -3.89
N LEU A 124 12.52 -0.85 -3.07
CA LEU A 124 12.41 -1.84 -1.99
C LEU A 124 11.41 -1.41 -0.91
N VAL A 125 11.32 -0.10 -0.63
CA VAL A 125 10.32 0.46 0.29
C VAL A 125 8.92 0.27 -0.29
N ALA A 126 8.70 0.64 -1.55
CA ALA A 126 7.42 0.48 -2.24
C ALA A 126 6.97 -1.00 -2.26
N GLN A 127 7.90 -1.92 -2.54
CA GLN A 127 7.61 -3.36 -2.51
C GLN A 127 7.19 -3.84 -1.11
N ARG A 128 7.87 -3.38 -0.05
CA ARG A 128 7.51 -3.73 1.33
C ARG A 128 6.16 -3.17 1.73
N VAL A 129 5.86 -1.93 1.34
CA VAL A 129 4.54 -1.33 1.58
C VAL A 129 3.45 -2.12 0.85
N LYS A 130 3.67 -2.50 -0.41
CA LYS A 130 2.72 -3.33 -1.17
C LYS A 130 2.45 -4.68 -0.50
N LYS A 131 3.48 -5.32 0.08
CA LYS A 131 3.31 -6.54 0.88
C LYS A 131 2.48 -6.29 2.15
N LEU A 132 2.73 -5.19 2.86
CA LEU A 132 1.94 -4.84 4.05
C LEU A 132 0.47 -4.59 3.71
N VAL A 133 0.19 -3.89 2.61
CA VAL A 133 -1.17 -3.67 2.10
C VAL A 133 -1.86 -5.01 1.80
N ALA A 134 -1.17 -5.96 1.14
CA ALA A 134 -1.72 -7.29 0.87
C ALA A 134 -2.01 -8.09 2.14
N ILE A 135 -1.16 -7.98 3.18
CA ILE A 135 -1.40 -8.63 4.47
C ILE A 135 -2.63 -8.02 5.16
N LEU A 136 -2.77 -6.69 5.12
CA LEU A 136 -3.94 -6.01 5.69
C LEU A 136 -5.24 -6.44 4.99
N ASP A 137 -5.22 -6.59 3.67
CA ASP A 137 -6.36 -7.06 2.89
C ASP A 137 -6.73 -8.53 3.22
N ASP A 138 -5.74 -9.41 3.39
CA ASP A 138 -5.96 -10.80 3.84
C ASP A 138 -6.56 -10.86 5.26
N VAL A 139 -6.06 -10.04 6.19
CA VAL A 139 -6.62 -9.92 7.54
C VAL A 139 -8.05 -9.41 7.49
N GLN A 140 -8.33 -8.39 6.68
CA GLN A 140 -9.69 -7.87 6.49
C GLN A 140 -10.63 -8.98 5.97
N GLY A 141 -10.20 -9.75 4.96
CA GLY A 141 -10.99 -10.86 4.41
C GLY A 141 -11.34 -11.90 5.47
N LYS A 142 -10.36 -12.33 6.27
CA LYS A 142 -10.56 -13.30 7.36
C LYS A 142 -11.48 -12.77 8.46
N LEU A 143 -11.33 -11.50 8.83
CA LEU A 143 -12.23 -10.88 9.82
C LEU A 143 -13.65 -10.75 9.27
N MET A 144 -13.81 -10.42 7.98
CA MET A 144 -15.13 -10.37 7.35
C MET A 144 -15.78 -11.75 7.29
N GLU A 145 -15.03 -12.80 6.92
CA GLU A 145 -15.51 -14.18 6.95
C GLU A 145 -15.95 -14.59 8.36
N LEU A 146 -15.15 -14.27 9.38
CA LEU A 146 -15.49 -14.51 10.77
C LEU A 146 -16.80 -13.81 11.16
N VAL A 147 -16.93 -12.52 10.83
CA VAL A 147 -18.16 -11.76 11.10
C VAL A 147 -19.36 -12.34 10.36
N VAL A 148 -19.21 -12.79 9.11
CA VAL A 148 -20.31 -13.43 8.37
C VAL A 148 -20.71 -14.76 9.01
N VAL A 149 -19.75 -15.64 9.32
CA VAL A 149 -20.02 -16.95 9.90
C VAL A 149 -20.69 -16.84 11.28
N PHE A 150 -20.21 -15.93 12.14
CA PHE A 150 -20.70 -15.79 13.51
C PHE A 150 -21.86 -14.79 13.65
N GLY A 151 -21.92 -13.74 12.84
CA GLY A 151 -23.01 -12.75 12.84
C GLY A 151 -24.33 -13.29 12.26
N LEU A 152 -24.26 -14.28 11.35
CA LEU A 152 -25.45 -14.99 10.87
C LEU A 152 -26.05 -15.93 11.93
N GLN A 153 -25.26 -16.39 12.92
CA GLN A 153 -25.76 -17.27 13.98
C GLN A 153 -26.60 -16.54 15.03
N GLU A 154 -26.26 -15.30 15.40
CA GLU A 154 -27.11 -14.49 16.31
C GLU A 154 -28.44 -14.08 15.68
N SER A 155 -28.46 -13.89 14.36
CA SER A 155 -29.68 -13.48 13.63
C SER A 155 -30.70 -14.62 13.44
N SER A 156 -30.33 -15.87 13.77
CA SER A 156 -31.22 -17.02 13.60
C SER A 156 -32.04 -17.36 14.85
N GLU A 157 -31.70 -16.84 16.03
CA GLU A 157 -32.42 -17.13 17.28
C GLU A 157 -33.18 -15.93 17.88
N ALA A 158 -32.96 -14.72 17.37
CA ALA A 158 -33.70 -13.54 17.77
C ALA A 158 -34.53 -12.99 16.59
N THR A 159 -35.76 -13.49 16.48
CA THR A 159 -36.92 -12.82 15.83
C THR A 159 -36.82 -12.46 14.34
N HIS A 160 -37.85 -12.87 13.59
CA HIS A 160 -38.27 -12.23 12.35
C HIS A 160 -38.31 -10.69 12.50
N ASP A 161 -37.25 -9.98 12.09
CA ASP A 161 -37.34 -8.56 11.74
C ASP A 161 -36.41 -8.23 10.56
N THR A 162 -37.05 -8.03 9.41
CA THR A 162 -36.48 -7.89 8.07
C THR A 162 -35.93 -6.50 7.76
N GLY A 163 -35.51 -5.72 8.76
CA GLY A 163 -35.18 -4.30 8.58
C GLY A 163 -33.75 -4.02 8.12
N THR A 164 -32.77 -4.39 8.94
CA THR A 164 -31.41 -3.81 8.83
C THR A 164 -30.44 -4.69 8.04
N ALA A 165 -30.46 -6.02 8.26
CA ALA A 165 -29.62 -6.96 7.54
C ALA A 165 -30.03 -7.09 6.06
N GLY A 166 -31.34 -7.08 5.78
CA GLY A 166 -31.87 -7.08 4.42
C GLY A 166 -31.52 -5.79 3.66
N TYR A 167 -31.46 -4.65 4.35
CA TYR A 167 -31.06 -3.37 3.74
C TYR A 167 -29.58 -3.36 3.37
N ILE A 168 -28.69 -3.88 4.22
CA ILE A 168 -27.24 -3.97 3.95
C ILE A 168 -26.96 -4.99 2.82
N LEU A 169 -27.65 -6.14 2.82
CA LEU A 169 -27.59 -7.12 1.72
C LEU A 169 -28.08 -6.53 0.41
N LYS A 170 -29.20 -5.79 0.41
CA LYS A 170 -29.73 -5.11 -0.78
C LYS A 170 -28.78 -4.03 -1.28
N GLN A 171 -28.14 -3.27 -0.39
CA GLN A 171 -27.16 -2.24 -0.78
C GLN A 171 -25.88 -2.87 -1.36
N LEU A 172 -25.42 -4.01 -0.83
CA LEU A 172 -24.30 -4.77 -1.37
C LEU A 172 -24.64 -5.46 -2.69
N GLU A 173 -25.86 -5.98 -2.84
CA GLU A 173 -26.37 -6.50 -4.11
C GLU A 173 -26.51 -5.38 -5.14
N GLU A 174 -27.05 -4.22 -4.79
CA GLU A 174 -27.16 -3.07 -5.69
C GLU A 174 -25.77 -2.54 -6.08
N SER A 175 -24.80 -2.48 -5.16
CA SER A 175 -23.41 -2.06 -5.45
C SER A 175 -22.70 -3.05 -6.38
N LYS A 176 -22.82 -4.35 -6.11
CA LYS A 176 -22.19 -5.42 -6.89
C LYS A 176 -22.88 -5.63 -8.24
N THR A 177 -24.21 -5.49 -8.28
CA THR A 177 -25.03 -5.61 -9.49
C THR A 177 -24.91 -4.39 -10.39
N THR A 178 -24.74 -3.18 -9.86
CA THR A 178 -24.54 -1.98 -10.68
C THR A 178 -23.15 -1.99 -11.33
N ALA A 179 -22.11 -2.40 -10.59
CA ALA A 179 -20.76 -2.58 -11.14
C ALA A 179 -20.69 -3.72 -12.18
N MET A 180 -21.39 -4.84 -11.93
CA MET A 180 -21.49 -5.95 -12.89
C MET A 180 -22.35 -5.58 -14.12
N LYS A 181 -23.47 -4.88 -13.95
CA LYS A 181 -24.34 -4.46 -15.07
C LYS A 181 -23.68 -3.42 -15.95
N GLN A 182 -22.88 -2.49 -15.40
CA GLN A 182 -22.13 -1.52 -16.21
C GLN A 182 -21.06 -2.23 -17.05
N LYS A 183 -20.31 -3.14 -16.43
CA LYS A 183 -19.28 -3.92 -17.13
C LYS A 183 -19.86 -4.81 -18.23
N VAL A 184 -21.00 -5.47 -17.95
CA VAL A 184 -21.72 -6.27 -18.95
C VAL A 184 -22.34 -5.39 -20.05
N ALA A 185 -22.83 -4.20 -19.74
CA ALA A 185 -23.33 -3.25 -20.73
C ALA A 185 -22.20 -2.72 -21.63
N ASP A 186 -21.05 -2.38 -21.05
CA ASP A 186 -19.85 -1.94 -21.79
C ASP A 186 -19.30 -3.07 -22.67
N ASP A 187 -19.30 -4.31 -22.18
CA ASP A 187 -18.88 -5.50 -22.95
C ASP A 187 -19.84 -5.80 -24.11
N ILE A 188 -21.15 -5.60 -23.93
CA ILE A 188 -22.15 -5.74 -25.00
C ILE A 188 -21.99 -4.61 -26.03
N LEU A 189 -21.82 -3.35 -25.60
CA LEU A 189 -21.60 -2.22 -26.50
C LEU A 189 -20.33 -2.40 -27.36
N ALA A 190 -19.25 -2.92 -26.74
CA ALA A 190 -18.01 -3.24 -27.44
C ALA A 190 -18.16 -4.37 -28.47
N GLN A 191 -18.98 -5.39 -28.19
CA GLN A 191 -19.24 -6.50 -29.15
C GLN A 191 -20.08 -6.09 -30.35
N PHE A 192 -20.94 -5.08 -30.22
CA PHE A 192 -21.78 -4.58 -31.32
C PHE A 192 -21.19 -3.37 -32.06
N GLY A 193 -19.94 -2.99 -31.77
CA GLY A 193 -19.18 -2.01 -32.55
C GLY A 193 -19.53 -0.54 -32.29
N PHE A 194 -20.22 -0.25 -31.18
CA PHE A 194 -20.44 1.12 -30.73
C PHE A 194 -19.32 1.49 -29.76
N LYS A 195 -18.50 2.47 -30.14
CA LYS A 195 -17.60 3.18 -29.24
C LYS A 195 -18.27 4.43 -28.72
#